data_AF-A0A7J7ULZ9-F1
#
_entry.id   AF-A0A7J7ULZ9-F1
#
_cell.length_a   1.000
_cell.length_b   1.000
_cell.length_c   1.000
_cell.angle_alpha   90.00
_cell.angle_beta   90.00
_cell.angle_gamma   90.00
#
_symmetry.space_group_name_H-M   'P 1'
#
loop_
_entity.id
_entity.type
_entity.pdbx_description
1 polymer ?
#
loop_
_entity_poly.entity_id
_entity_poly.type
_entity_poly.pdbx_seq_one_letter_code
_entity_poly.pdbx_strand_id
1 'polypeptide(L)' 'MPQIPVEGEDYGKGVIFYLRDKVVVGIVLWNIFNRMPIARKIIKDGEQHEDLNEVAKLFNIHED' A
#
# COMPACT_ATOMS: atom_id res chain seq x y z
N MET A 1 16.14 -5.30 -7.82
CA MET A 1 15.86 -4.92 -9.22
C MET A 1 14.36 -4.69 -9.30
N PRO A 2 13.87 -3.60 -9.93
CA PRO A 2 12.43 -3.49 -10.21
C PRO A 2 12.03 -4.66 -11.11
N GLN A 3 10.99 -5.40 -10.72
CA GLN A 3 10.45 -6.47 -11.56
C GLN A 3 9.80 -5.83 -12.79
N ILE A 4 10.21 -6.29 -13.97
CA ILE A 4 9.58 -5.87 -15.23
C ILE A 4 8.20 -6.54 -15.24
N PRO A 5 7.11 -5.79 -15.44
CA PRO A 5 5.78 -6.38 -15.54
C PRO A 5 5.80 -7.47 -16.62
N VAL A 6 5.42 -8.69 -16.25
CA VAL A 6 5.31 -9.80 -17.19
C VAL A 6 4.04 -9.57 -18.00
N GLU A 7 4.11 -9.66 -19.34
CA GLU A 7 2.91 -9.58 -20.18
C GLU A 7 1.89 -10.63 -19.70
N GLY A 8 0.75 -10.16 -19.18
CA GLY A 8 -0.30 -11.01 -18.59
C GLY A 8 -0.59 -10.77 -17.10
N GLU A 9 0.20 -9.97 -16.39
CA GLU A 9 -0.13 -9.54 -15.02
C GLU A 9 -1.07 -8.32 -15.04
N ASP A 10 -2.36 -8.59 -15.21
CA ASP A 10 -3.40 -7.57 -15.07
C ASP A 10 -3.66 -7.28 -13.58
N TYR A 11 -2.89 -6.33 -13.00
CA TYR A 11 -3.16 -5.87 -11.64
C TYR A 11 -4.54 -5.17 -11.58
N GLY A 12 -5.47 -5.72 -10.78
CA GLY A 12 -6.84 -5.18 -10.66
C GLY A 12 -7.05 -4.15 -9.54
N LYS A 13 -6.16 -4.12 -8.54
CA LYS A 13 -6.22 -3.24 -7.36
C LYS A 13 -4.82 -3.07 -6.76
N GLY A 14 -4.59 -1.99 -6.02
CA GLY A 14 -3.30 -1.77 -5.36
C GLY A 14 -3.29 -0.60 -4.38
N VAL A 15 -2.22 -0.55 -3.59
CA VAL A 15 -1.93 0.54 -2.65
C VAL A 15 -0.52 1.07 -2.90
N ILE A 16 -0.38 2.39 -2.92
CA ILE A 16 0.90 3.08 -3.12
C ILE A 16 1.19 3.92 -1.89
N PHE A 17 2.35 3.72 -1.27
CA PHE A 17 2.79 4.46 -0.08
C PHE A 17 3.79 5.55 -0.47
N TYR A 18 3.51 6.79 -0.09
CA TYR A 18 4.46 7.89 -0.17
C TYR A 18 5.23 7.96 1.14
N LEU A 19 6.56 7.88 1.04
CA LEU A 19 7.44 7.81 2.20
C LEU A 19 8.26 9.08 2.34
N ARG A 20 8.51 9.49 3.58
CA ARG A 20 9.55 10.44 3.97
C ARG A 20 10.29 9.83 5.15
N ASP A 21 11.59 9.61 5.03
CA ASP A 21 12.40 9.01 6.10
C ASP A 21 11.82 7.69 6.67
N LYS A 22 11.32 6.82 5.77
CA LYS A 22 10.62 5.55 6.09
C LYS A 22 9.27 5.70 6.82
N VAL A 23 8.78 6.93 7.00
CA VAL A 23 7.45 7.22 7.54
C VAL A 23 6.47 7.44 6.39
N VAL A 24 5.26 6.87 6.50
CA VAL A 24 4.21 7.04 5.49
C VAL A 24 3.56 8.42 5.64
N VAL A 25 3.73 9.26 4.62
CA VAL A 25 3.17 10.62 4.57
C VAL A 25 1.96 10.74 3.63
N GLY A 26 1.70 9.71 2.83
CA GLY A 26 0.58 9.69 1.90
C GLY A 26 0.30 8.28 1.40
N ILE A 27 -0.96 8.01 1.04
CA ILE A 27 -1.41 6.72 0.54
C ILE A 27 -2.34 6.95 -0.65
N VAL A 28 -2.08 6.27 -1.77
CA VAL A 28 -3.00 6.19 -2.90
C VAL A 28 -3.60 4.78 -2.94
N LEU A 29 -4.93 4.72 -3.02
CA LEU A 29 -5.71 3.50 -3.15
C LEU A 29 -6.23 3.40 -4.58
N TRP A 30 -5.86 2.35 -5.29
CA TRP A 30 -6.34 2.07 -6.64
C TRP A 30 -7.29 0.88 -6.60
N ASN A 31 -8.55 1.09 -6.96
CA ASN A 31 -9.63 0.09 -6.90
C ASN A 31 -9.82 -0.59 -5.52
N ILE A 32 -9.48 0.10 -4.42
CA ILE A 32 -9.71 -0.36 -3.04
C ILE A 32 -10.66 0.61 -2.33
N PHE A 33 -11.82 0.12 -1.92
CA PHE A 33 -12.85 0.89 -1.22
C PHE A 33 -12.94 0.51 0.26
N ASN A 34 -13.54 1.37 1.09
CA ASN A 34 -13.77 1.12 2.52
C ASN A 34 -12.51 0.90 3.39
N ARG A 35 -11.31 1.23 2.88
CA ARG A 35 -10.03 1.16 3.61
C ARG A 35 -9.46 2.52 4.00
N MET A 36 -10.18 3.61 3.74
CA MET A 36 -9.77 4.96 4.09
C MET A 36 -9.51 5.19 5.60
N PRO A 37 -10.30 4.61 6.55
CA PRO A 37 -10.00 4.75 7.98
C PRO A 37 -8.63 4.16 8.36
N ILE A 38 -8.24 3.05 7.74
CA ILE A 38 -6.95 2.38 7.94
C ILE A 38 -5.82 3.26 7.40
N ALA A 39 -5.98 3.79 6.18
CA ALA A 39 -5.01 4.71 5.58
C ALA A 39 -4.78 5.96 6.46
N ARG A 40 -5.86 6.57 6.98
CA ARG A 40 -5.76 7.72 7.89
C ARG A 40 -5.04 7.37 9.20
N LYS A 41 -5.29 6.18 9.75
CA LYS A 41 -4.63 5.72 10.96
C LYS A 41 -3.12 5.58 10.75
N ILE A 42 -2.69 4.94 9.66
CA ILE A 42 -1.27 4.76 9.31
C ILE A 42 -0.54 6.11 9.21
N ILE A 43 -1.12 7.07 8.48
CA ILE A 43 -0.52 8.40 8.33
C ILE A 43 -0.48 9.14 9.68
N LYS A 44 -1.51 8.97 10.52
CA LYS A 44 -1.59 9.63 11.84
C LYS A 44 -0.59 9.06 12.83
N ASP A 45 -0.42 7.74 12.86
CA ASP A 45 0.47 7.06 13.80
C ASP A 45 1.94 7.38 13.50
N GLY A 46 2.27 7.64 12.22
CA GLY A 46 3.57 8.21 11.82
C GLY A 46 4.76 7.31 12.13
N GLU A 47 4.52 6.00 12.29
CA GLU A 47 5.54 5.02 12.62
C GLU A 47 6.44 4.73 11.40
N GLN A 48 7.70 4.39 11.69
CA GLN A 48 8.58 3.86 10.67
C GLN A 48 8.18 2.42 10.38
N HIS A 49 7.74 2.16 9.15
CA HIS A 49 7.39 0.82 8.72
C HIS A 49 8.57 0.22 7.95
N GLU A 50 9.28 -0.71 8.58
CA GLU A 50 10.38 -1.44 7.92
C GLU A 50 9.86 -2.42 6.86
N ASP A 51 8.67 -2.99 7.08
CA ASP A 51 8.00 -3.88 6.13
C ASP A 51 6.65 -3.32 5.67
N LEU A 52 6.65 -2.75 4.46
CA LEU A 52 5.43 -2.21 3.83
C LEU A 52 4.47 -3.31 3.36
N ASN A 53 4.93 -4.55 3.19
CA ASN A 53 4.05 -5.64 2.77
C ASN A 53 3.04 -6.00 3.86
N GLU A 54 3.45 -5.99 5.13
CA GLU A 54 2.55 -6.19 6.27
C GLU A 54 1.48 -5.09 6.34
N VAL A 55 1.87 -3.84 6.08
CA VAL A 55 0.93 -2.72 5.98
C VAL A 55 -0.02 -2.91 4.80
N ALA A 56 0.48 -3.42 3.67
CA ALA A 56 -0.29 -3.66 2.46
C ALA A 56 -1.36 -4.76 2.66
N LYS A 57 -1.10 -5.77 3.51
CA LYS A 57 -2.09 -6.81 3.88
C LYS A 57 -3.35 -6.23 4.50
N LEU A 58 -3.26 -5.13 5.26
CA LEU A 58 -4.42 -4.45 5.85
C LEU A 58 -5.40 -3.93 4.79
N PHE A 59 -4.92 -3.72 3.56
CA PHE A 59 -5.72 -3.27 2.42
C PHE A 59 -6.32 -4.42 1.60
N ASN A 60 -6.09 -5.68 1.98
CA ASN A 60 -6.63 -6.87 1.32
C ASN A 60 -6.30 -6.94 -0.18
N ILE A 61 -5.06 -6.61 -0.53
CA ILE A 61 -4.60 -6.51 -1.93
C ILE A 61 -4.11 -7.84 -2.52
N HIS A 62 -3.91 -8.86 -1.70
CA HIS A 62 -3.56 -10.19 -2.20
C HIS A 62 -4.85 -10.82 -2.76
N GLU A 63 -4.77 -11.35 -3.97
CA GLU A 63 -5.75 -12.28 -4.52
C GLU A 63 -5.56 -13.65 -3.86
N ASP A 64 -6.63 -14.44 -3.78
CA ASP A 64 -6.52 -15.89 -3.55
C ASP A 64 -5.85 -16.57 -4.75
#